data_AF-X1FLB5-F1
#
_entry.id   AF-X1FLB5-F1
#
_cell.length_a   1.000
_cell.length_b   1.000
_cell.length_c   1.000
_cell.angle_alpha   90.00
_cell.angle_beta   90.00
_cell.angle_gamma   90.00
#
_symmetry.space_group_name_H-M   'P 1'
#
loop_
_entity.id
_entity.type
_entity.pdbx_description
1 polymer ?
#
loop_
_entity_poly.entity_id
_entity_poly.type
_entity_poly.pdbx_seq_one_letter_code
_entity_poly.pdbx_strand_id
1 'polypeptide(L)' 'MIFPILIIGAYLLGSIPFGLIIAAAHGKDLRSIGSRNIGATNVARALGRKWAYFCFVLDVLKGTAPMLFA' A
#
# COMPACT_ATOMS: atom_id res chain seq x y z
N MET A 1 7.89 -26.43 9.43
CA MET A 1 8.56 -25.71 8.31
C MET A 1 7.66 -24.71 7.58
N ILE A 2 6.33 -24.78 7.70
CA ILE A 2 5.39 -23.86 7.01
C ILE A 2 5.35 -22.45 7.60
N PHE A 3 5.44 -22.29 8.93
CA PHE A 3 5.37 -20.98 9.60
C PHE A 3 6.39 -19.93 9.10
N PRO A 4 7.70 -20.26 8.96
CA PRO A 4 8.67 -19.29 8.42
C PRO A 4 8.34 -18.84 7.00
N ILE A 5 7.84 -19.74 6.16
CA ILE A 5 7.45 -19.44 4.77
C ILE A 5 6.27 -18.47 4.76
N LEU A 6 5.27 -18.69 5.62
CA LEU A 6 4.12 -17.79 5.75
C LEU A 6 4.53 -16.40 6.25
N ILE A 7 5.44 -16.32 7.24
CA ILE A 7 5.93 -15.03 7.75
C ILE A 7 6.68 -14.25 6.66
N ILE A 8 7.57 -14.91 5.92
CA ILE A 8 8.32 -14.28 4.83
C ILE A 8 7.35 -13.85 3.72
N GLY A 9 6.40 -14.71 3.34
CA GLY A 9 5.36 -14.39 2.36
C GLY A 9 4.53 -13.18 2.77
N ALA A 10 4.08 -13.12 4.03
CA ALA A 10 3.33 -12.01 4.59
C ALA A 10 4.13 -10.69 4.56
N TYR A 11 5.41 -10.75 4.93
CA TYR A 11 6.30 -9.58 4.90
C TYR A 11 6.48 -9.05 3.48
N LEU A 12 6.71 -9.93 2.50
CA LEU A 12 6.89 -9.53 1.10
C LEU A 12 5.62 -8.90 0.52
N LEU A 13 4.45 -9.48 0.81
CA LEU A 13 3.15 -8.94 0.40
C LEU A 13 2.86 -7.58 1.06
N GLY A 14 3.07 -7.48 2.37
CA GLY A 14 2.83 -6.25 3.14
C GLY A 14 3.76 -5.10 2.76
N SER A 15 4.98 -5.42 2.32
CA SER A 15 6.01 -4.44 1.94
C SER A 15 5.72 -3.71 0.62
N ILE A 16 4.70 -4.09 -0.14
CA ILE A 16 4.35 -3.43 -1.41
C ILE A 16 3.80 -2.02 -1.12
N PRO A 17 4.45 -0.94 -1.60
CA PRO A 17 4.05 0.43 -1.28
C PRO A 17 3.03 0.96 -2.31
N PHE A 18 1.77 0.50 -2.24
CA PHE A 18 0.74 0.85 -3.23
C PHE A 18 0.53 2.36 -3.43
N GLY A 19 0.58 3.18 -2.37
CA GLY A 19 0.42 4.62 -2.53
C GLY A 19 1.54 5.29 -3.34
N LEU A 20 2.78 4.79 -3.25
CA LEU A 20 3.87 5.23 -4.13
C LEU A 20 3.66 4.75 -5.55
N ILE A 21 3.26 3.49 -5.75
CA ILE A 21 3.04 2.91 -7.07
C ILE A 21 1.93 3.67 -7.80
N ILE A 22 0.80 3.93 -7.13
CA ILE A 22 -0.34 4.66 -7.68
C ILE A 22 0.07 6.08 -8.09
N ALA A 23 0.83 6.80 -7.27
CA ALA A 23 1.25 8.15 -7.62
C ALA A 23 2.35 8.22 -8.67
N ALA A 24 3.31 7.30 -8.62
CA ALA A 24 4.32 7.17 -9.68
C ALA A 24 3.65 6.91 -11.03
N ALA A 25 2.61 6.06 -11.07
CA ALA A 25 1.81 5.82 -12.28
C ALA A 25 1.06 7.07 -12.79
N HIS A 26 0.87 8.08 -11.94
CA HIS A 26 0.30 9.39 -12.30
C HIS A 26 1.36 10.49 -12.44
N GLY A 27 2.65 10.14 -12.51
CA GLY A 27 3.75 11.10 -12.64
C GLY A 27 3.96 11.99 -11.42
N LYS A 28 3.49 11.59 -10.24
CA LYS A 28 3.65 12.32 -8.98
C LYS A 28 4.52 11.56 -7.99
N ASP A 29 5.35 12.28 -7.26
CA ASP A 29 6.07 11.71 -6.12
C ASP A 29 5.35 12.04 -4.81
N LEU A 30 4.84 11.02 -4.11
CA LEU A 30 4.16 11.21 -2.82
C LEU A 30 5.09 11.78 -1.74
N ARG A 31 6.41 11.58 -1.86
CA ARG A 31 7.41 12.05 -0.87
C ARG A 31 7.65 13.55 -0.97
N SER A 32 7.27 14.19 -2.07
CA SER A 32 7.33 15.65 -2.24
C SER A 32 6.00 16.36 -1.97
N ILE A 33 4.90 15.62 -1.76
CA ILE A 33 3.54 16.17 -1.65
C ILE A 33 2.97 15.98 -0.23
N GLY A 34 2.24 16.98 0.27
CA GLY A 34 1.44 16.88 1.49
C GLY A 34 2.26 16.49 2.72
N SER A 35 1.89 15.39 3.37
CA SER A 35 2.58 14.90 4.58
C SER A 35 3.84 14.10 4.28
N ARG A 36 4.21 13.92 3.00
CA ARG A 36 5.36 13.13 2.52
C ARG A 36 5.32 11.64 2.90
N ASN A 37 4.19 11.18 3.46
CA ASN A 37 3.96 9.80 3.80
C ASN A 37 3.30 9.07 2.61
N ILE A 38 3.46 7.75 2.52
CA ILE A 38 3.03 6.95 1.36
C ILE A 38 1.60 6.40 1.47
N GLY A 39 0.90 6.69 2.58
CA GLY A 39 -0.43 6.14 2.84
C GLY A 39 -1.58 6.82 2.07
N ALA A 40 -2.74 6.17 2.11
CA ALA A 40 -3.97 6.60 1.41
C ALA A 40 -4.37 8.06 1.68
N THR A 41 -4.16 8.58 2.89
CA THR A 41 -4.47 9.99 3.21
C THR A 41 -3.63 10.96 2.38
N ASN A 42 -2.36 10.64 2.12
CA ASN A 42 -1.52 11.50 1.29
C ASN A 42 -1.79 11.30 -0.20
N VAL A 43 -2.17 10.08 -0.61
CA VAL A 43 -2.73 9.83 -1.95
C VAL A 43 -3.97 10.69 -2.18
N ALA A 44 -4.84 10.86 -1.17
CA ALA A 44 -6.02 11.74 -1.27
C ALA A 44 -5.64 13.19 -1.57
N ARG A 45 -4.54 13.68 -0.97
CA ARG A 45 -4.02 15.03 -1.22
C ARG A 45 -3.38 15.15 -2.61
N ALA A 46 -2.68 14.11 -3.06
CA ALA A 46 -1.95 14.15 -4.33
C ALA A 46 -2.86 13.90 -5.55
N LEU A 47 -3.81 12.99 -5.46
CA LEU A 47 -4.60 12.47 -6.60
C LEU A 47 -6.12 12.50 -6.38
N GLY A 48 -6.59 12.87 -5.19
CA GLY A 48 -8.01 12.92 -4.86
C GLY A 48 -8.57 11.63 -4.23
N ARG A 49 -9.82 11.71 -3.77
CA ARG A 49 -10.46 10.67 -2.94
C ARG A 49 -10.59 9.31 -3.64
N LYS A 50 -10.85 9.29 -4.95
CA LYS A 50 -10.98 8.04 -5.73
C LYS A 50 -9.74 7.17 -5.60
N TRP A 51 -8.55 7.76 -5.82
CA TRP A 51 -7.28 7.05 -5.72
C TRP A 51 -6.88 6.72 -4.29
N ALA A 52 -7.31 7.54 -3.32
CA ALA A 52 -7.14 7.24 -1.91
C ALA A 52 -7.89 5.98 -1.48
N TYR A 53 -9.16 5.85 -1.87
CA TYR A 53 -9.95 4.64 -1.58
C TYR A 53 -9.35 3.41 -2.24
N PHE A 54 -8.89 3.53 -3.49
CA PHE A 54 -8.23 2.42 -4.18
C PHE A 54 -6.93 1.99 -3.47
N CYS A 55 -6.07 2.94 -3.08
CA CYS A 55 -4.87 2.68 -2.28
C CYS A 55 -5.22 2.00 -0.95
N PHE A 56 -6.23 2.51 -0.25
CA PHE A 56 -6.65 1.97 1.04
C PHE A 56 -7.11 0.51 0.93
N VAL A 57 -7.93 0.19 -0.08
CA VAL A 57 -8.39 -1.18 -0.32
C VAL A 57 -7.20 -2.11 -0.58
N LEU A 58 -6.25 -1.71 -1.42
CA LEU A 58 -5.06 -2.52 -1.70
C LEU A 58 -4.17 -2.72 -0.47
N ASP A 59 -3.98 -1.67 0.34
CA ASP A 59 -3.20 -1.74 1.58
C ASP A 59 -3.87 -2.62 2.65
N VAL A 60 -5.21 -2.64 2.71
CA VAL A 60 -5.95 -3.58 3.56
C VAL A 60 -5.78 -5.00 3.01
N LEU A 61 -6.04 -5.22 1.71
CA LEU A 61 -5.98 -6.54 1.09
C LEU A 61 -4.61 -7.21 1.25
N LYS A 62 -3.50 -6.49 1.08
CA LYS A 62 -2.16 -7.08 1.27
C LYS A 62 -1.87 -7.48 2.72
N GLY A 63 -2.54 -6.85 3.69
CA GLY A 63 -2.43 -7.20 5.11
C GLY A 63 -3.37 -8.34 5.51
N THR A 64 -4.57 -8.38 4.94
CA THR A 64 -5.56 -9.43 5.23
C THR A 64 -5.27 -10.73 4.49
N ALA A 65 -4.73 -10.69 3.27
CA ALA A 65 -4.47 -11.90 2.49
C ALA A 65 -3.55 -12.90 3.22
N PRO A 66 -2.42 -12.50 3.83
CA PRO A 66 -1.58 -13.45 4.59
C PRO A 66 -2.26 -13.99 5.86
N MET A 67 -3.14 -13.21 6.50
CA MET A 67 -3.89 -13.64 7.69
C MET A 67 -4.85 -14.81 7.40
N LEU A 68 -5.38 -14.92 6.18
CA LEU A 68 -6.29 -16.00 5.80
C LEU A 68 -5.60 -17.36 5.65
N PHE A 69 -4.28 -17.38 5.52
CA PHE A 69 -3.47 -18.59 5.34
C PHE A 69 -2.63 -18.95 6.58
N ALA A 70 -2.79 -18.20 7.68
CA ALA A 70 -2.08 -18.38 8.94
C ALA A 70 -2.88 -19.22 9.94
#